data_AF-A0A7Y2CI30-F1
#
_entry.id   AF-A0A7Y2CI30-F1
#
_cell.length_a   1.000
_cell.length_b   1.000
_cell.length_c   1.000
_cell.angle_alpha   90.00
_cell.angle_beta   90.00
_cell.angle_gamma   90.00
#
_symmetry.space_group_name_H-M   'P 1'
#
loop_
_entity.id
_entity.type
_entity.pdbx_description
1 polymer ?
#
loop_
_entity_poly.entity_id
_entity_poly.type
_entity_poly.pdbx_seq_one_letter_code
_entity_poly.pdbx_strand_id
1 'polypeptide(L)'
;IMNVEIVVPPEYTGDVTGDLSSRRGKIAGMVPRGDAQVVAASVPLSEMFGYATQLRSITQGRAVYSMEFSRFEPAPKSVVERITQAVA
;
A
#
# COMPACT_ATOMS: atom_id res chain seq x y z
N ILE A 1 1.76 -3.04 -10.69
CA ILE A 1 1.04 -2.09 -9.81
C ILE A 1 -0.20 -2.79 -9.30
N MET A 2 -0.45 -2.67 -7.99
CA MET A 2 -1.62 -3.18 -7.29
C MET A 2 -2.54 -2.01 -6.99
N ASN A 3 -3.85 -2.20 -7.17
CA ASN A 3 -4.85 -1.36 -6.54
C ASN A 3 -5.04 -1.88 -5.12
N VAL A 4 -4.96 -1.00 -4.14
CA VAL A 4 -5.07 -1.32 -2.72
C VAL A 4 -6.20 -0.50 -2.14
N GLU A 5 -7.11 -1.16 -1.43
CA GLU A 5 -8.13 -0.50 -0.62
C GLU A 5 -7.92 -0.88 0.83
N ILE A 6 -7.92 0.12 1.71
CA ILE A 6 -7.79 -0.09 3.16
C ILE A 6 -8.98 0.53 3.84
N VAL A 7 -9.66 -0.25 4.66
CA VAL A 7 -10.71 0.21 5.57
C VAL A 7 -10.07 0.36 6.95
N VAL A 8 -10.08 1.58 7.47
CA VAL A 8 -9.39 1.94 8.71
C VAL A 8 -10.22 2.92 9.53
N PRO A 9 -10.20 2.85 10.87
CA PRO A 9 -10.78 3.90 11.71
C PRO A 9 -10.13 5.28 11.44
N PRO A 10 -10.90 6.40 11.45
CA PRO A 10 -10.40 7.72 11.10
C PRO A 10 -9.13 8.14 11.84
N GLU A 11 -9.00 7.76 13.11
CA GLU A 11 -7.86 8.07 13.98
C GLU A 11 -6.51 7.54 13.48
N TYR A 12 -6.48 6.49 12.66
CA TYR A 12 -5.23 5.94 12.08
C TYR A 12 -5.03 6.28 10.61
N THR A 13 -5.93 7.07 10.00
CA THR A 13 -5.87 7.40 8.56
C THR A 13 -4.56 8.07 8.18
N GLY A 14 -4.06 8.98 9.03
CA GLY A 14 -2.80 9.69 8.80
C GLY A 14 -1.61 8.73 8.71
N ASP A 15 -1.48 7.83 9.69
CA ASP A 15 -0.38 6.86 9.75
C ASP A 15 -0.42 5.87 8.58
N VAL A 16 -1.62 5.37 8.22
CA VAL A 16 -1.81 4.48 7.06
C VAL A 16 -1.43 5.18 5.75
N THR A 17 -1.84 6.44 5.59
CA THR A 17 -1.52 7.24 4.39
C THR A 17 -0.01 7.50 4.29
N GLY A 18 0.65 7.74 5.44
CA GLY A 18 2.10 7.88 5.53
C GLY A 18 2.85 6.61 5.14
N ASP A 19 2.43 5.45 5.67
CA ASP A 19 3.04 4.16 5.33
C ASP A 19 2.88 3.84 3.83
N LEU A 20 1.68 4.03 3.26
CA LEU A 20 1.46 3.85 1.82
C LEU A 20 2.38 4.74 0.98
N SER A 21 2.55 6.00 1.38
CA SER A 21 3.43 6.95 0.67
C SER A 21 4.89 6.51 0.74
N SER A 22 5.35 5.99 1.89
CA SER A 22 6.70 5.45 2.06
C SER A 22 6.98 4.25 1.15
N ARG A 23 5.94 3.47 0.83
CA ARG A 23 5.97 2.31 -0.08
C ARG A 23 5.83 2.70 -1.56
N ARG A 24 6.05 3.98 -1.89
CA ARG A 24 5.83 4.53 -3.24
C ARG A 24 4.39 4.37 -3.73
N GLY A 25 3.45 4.29 -2.79
CA GLY A 25 2.03 4.29 -3.07
C GLY A 25 1.56 5.67 -3.50
N LYS A 26 0.66 5.70 -4.49
CA LYS A 26 -0.05 6.91 -4.91
C LYS A 26 -1.48 6.82 -4.41
N ILE A 27 -1.88 7.73 -3.52
CA ILE A 27 -3.24 7.80 -3.01
C ILE A 27 -4.16 8.26 -4.14
N ALA A 28 -5.17 7.46 -4.46
CA ALA A 28 -6.19 7.78 -5.46
C ALA A 28 -7.35 8.57 -4.85
N GLY A 29 -7.65 8.33 -3.58
CA GLY A 29 -8.70 9.04 -2.85
C GLY A 29 -8.98 8.44 -1.48
N MET A 30 -9.78 9.15 -0.69
CA MET A 30 -10.26 8.70 0.61
C MET A 30 -11.76 8.97 0.72
N VAL A 31 -12.54 7.96 1.10
CA VAL A 31 -14.00 8.05 1.17
C VAL A 31 -14.48 7.58 2.54
N PRO A 32 -15.34 8.34 3.24
CA PRO A 32 -15.97 7.88 4.48
C PRO A 32 -16.92 6.69 4.22
N ARG A 33 -16.90 5.69 5.11
CA ARG A 33 -17.79 4.52 5.08
C ARG A 33 -18.26 4.19 6.51
N GLY A 34 -19.39 4.78 6.90
CA GLY A 34 -19.88 4.68 8.29
C GLY A 34 -18.86 5.29 9.25
N ASP A 35 -18.48 4.53 10.27
CA ASP A 35 -17.49 4.94 11.27
C ASP A 35 -16.03 4.68 10.85
N ALA A 36 -15.80 4.31 9.58
CA ALA A 36 -14.47 4.03 9.03
C ALA A 36 -14.16 4.94 7.83
N GLN A 37 -12.86 5.06 7.52
CA GLN A 37 -12.35 5.69 6.31
C GLN A 37 -11.85 4.60 5.36
N VAL A 38 -12.21 4.71 4.09
CA VAL A 38 -11.66 3.88 3.01
C VAL A 38 -10.58 4.67 2.29
N VAL A 39 -9.36 4.14 2.24
CA VAL A 39 -8.22 4.73 1.53
C VAL A 39 -7.93 3.88 0.30
N ALA A 40 -8.03 4.48 -0.88
CA ALA A 40 -7.70 3.83 -2.15
C ALA A 40 -6.33 4.30 -2.63
N ALA A 41 -5.46 3.37 -3.02
CA ALA A 41 -4.10 3.67 -3.49
C ALA A 41 -3.62 2.72 -4.58
N SER A 42 -2.68 3.19 -5.41
CA SER A 42 -1.91 2.37 -6.34
C SER A 42 -0.50 2.15 -5.79
N VAL A 43 -0.10 0.91 -5.55
CA VAL A 43 1.21 0.58 -4.94
C VAL A 43 1.96 -0.47 -5.77
N PRO A 44 3.29 -0.37 -5.96
CA PRO A 44 4.06 -1.45 -6.59
C PRO A 44 4.03 -2.73 -5.73
N LEU A 45 3.78 -3.89 -6.34
CA LEU A 45 3.73 -5.17 -5.62
C LEU A 45 5.03 -5.48 -4.87
N SER A 46 6.18 -5.05 -5.39
CA SER A 46 7.49 -5.21 -4.73
C SER A 46 7.58 -4.55 -3.35
N GLU A 47 6.75 -3.54 -3.08
CA GLU A 47 6.73 -2.80 -1.82
C GLU A 47 5.65 -3.30 -0.84
N MET A 48 4.85 -4.29 -1.23
CA MET A 48 3.73 -4.82 -0.43
C MET A 48 4.09 -6.05 0.41
N PHE A 49 5.31 -6.57 0.28
CA PHE A 49 5.79 -7.66 1.13
C PHE A 49 5.78 -7.23 2.62
N GLY A 50 5.18 -8.07 3.47
CA GLY A 50 5.04 -7.79 4.91
C GLY A 50 3.99 -6.73 5.27
N TYR A 51 3.22 -6.21 4.30
CA TYR A 51 2.26 -5.12 4.55
C TYR A 51 1.19 -5.46 5.59
N ALA A 52 0.66 -6.69 5.57
CA ALA A 52 -0.35 -7.13 6.54
C ALA A 52 0.12 -6.98 8.01
N THR A 53 1.38 -7.35 8.28
CA THR A 53 1.97 -7.24 9.62
C THR A 53 2.16 -5.78 10.02
N GLN A 54 2.67 -4.95 9.10
CA GLN A 54 2.87 -3.53 9.35
C GLN A 54 1.55 -2.80 9.60
N LEU A 55 0.54 -3.03 8.75
CA LEU A 55 -0.79 -2.44 8.88
C LEU A 55 -1.44 -2.81 10.22
N ARG A 56 -1.31 -4.08 10.64
CA ARG A 56 -1.79 -4.54 11.95
C ARG A 56 -1.09 -3.77 13.08
N SER A 57 0.21 -3.53 12.98
CA SER A 57 0.97 -2.79 13.99
C SER A 57 0.52 -1.33 14.10
N ILE A 58 0.36 -0.64 12.97
CA ILE A 58 -0.04 0.78 12.92
C ILE A 58 -1.45 0.97 13.49
N THR A 59 -2.36 0.07 13.12
CA THR A 59 -3.80 0.24 13.39
C THR A 59 -4.28 -0.54 14.61
N GLN A 60 -3.35 -1.08 15.40
CA GLN A 60 -3.64 -1.98 16.52
C GLN A 60 -4.56 -3.16 16.12
N GLY A 61 -4.43 -3.60 14.86
CA GLY A 61 -5.22 -4.68 14.26
C GLY A 61 -6.65 -4.32 13.88
N ARG A 62 -7.00 -3.04 13.78
CA ARG A 62 -8.35 -2.58 13.46
C ARG A 62 -8.57 -2.24 11.99
N ALA A 63 -7.54 -2.27 11.16
CA ALA A 63 -7.68 -2.09 9.71
C ALA A 63 -7.68 -3.41 8.94
N VAL A 64 -8.37 -3.39 7.81
CA VAL A 64 -8.40 -4.47 6.83
C VAL A 64 -8.01 -3.90 5.48
N TYR A 65 -7.23 -4.64 4.70
CA TYR A 65 -6.89 -4.25 3.33
C TYR A 65 -7.25 -5.35 2.34
N SER A 66 -7.57 -4.92 1.13
CA SER A 66 -7.65 -5.75 -0.07
C SER A 66 -6.66 -5.21 -1.10
N MET A 67 -6.16 -6.10 -1.96
CA MET A 67 -5.33 -5.71 -3.09
C MET A 67 -5.65 -6.53 -4.33
N GLU A 68 -5.68 -5.86 -5.47
CA GLU A 68 -5.99 -6.44 -6.77
C GLU A 68 -4.94 -6.02 -7.80
N PHE A 69 -4.63 -6.92 -8.73
CA PHE A 69 -3.73 -6.57 -9.83
C PHE A 69 -4.35 -5.46 -10.68
N SER A 70 -3.60 -4.39 -10.91
CA SER A 70 -4.05 -3.26 -11.74
C SER A 70 -3.44 -3.33 -13.14
N ARG A 71 -2.11 -3.22 -13.22
CA ARG A 71 -1.36 -3.16 -14.48
C ARG A 71 0.13 -3.40 -14.26
N PHE A 72 0.84 -3.67 -15.34
CA PHE A 72 2.30 -3.55 -15.36
C PHE A 72 2.73 -2.10 -15.59
N GLU A 73 3.85 -1.72 -14.97
CA GLU A 73 4.47 -0.40 -15.14
C GLU A 73 5.99 -0.61 -15.16
N PRO A 74 6.75 0.11 -16.00
CA PRO A 74 8.20 0.00 -16.03
C PRO A 74 8.80 0.28 -14.66
N ALA A 75 9.65 -0.64 -14.18
CA ALA A 75 10.38 -0.44 -12.94
C ALA A 75 11.48 0.64 -13.12
N PRO A 76 11.79 1.42 -12.07
CA PRO A 76 12.95 2.32 -12.10
C PRO A 76 14.24 1.56 -12.40
N LYS A 77 15.19 2.20 -13.10
CA LYS A 77 16.49 1.60 -13.49
C LYS A 77 17.23 0.96 -12.31
N SER A 78 17.23 1.63 -11.14
CA SER A 78 17.86 1.12 -9.92
C SER A 78 17.26 -0.21 -9.43
N VAL A 79 15.96 -0.43 -9.63
CA VAL A 79 15.30 -1.68 -9.27
C VAL A 79 15.65 -2.77 -10.27
N VAL A 80 15.70 -2.43 -11.57
CA VAL A 80 16.06 -3.39 -12.64
C VAL A 80 17.50 -3.88 -12.45
N GLU A 81 18.45 -2.97 -12.23
CA GLU A 81 19.86 -3.32 -12.00
C GLU A 81 20.03 -4.27 -10.80
N ARG A 82 19.32 -4.00 -9.70
CA ARG A 82 19.34 -4.87 -8.51
C ARG A 82 18.80 -6.27 -8.81
N ILE A 83 17.73 -6.39 -9.59
CA ILE A 83 17.16 -7.69 -9.94
C ILE A 83 18.11 -8.47 -10.85
N THR A 84 18.70 -7.83 -11.86
CA THR A 84 19.64 -8.48 -12.79
C THR A 84 20.87 -9.01 -12.05
N GLN A 85 21.38 -8.29 -11.04
CA GLN A 85 22.49 -8.75 -10.22
C GLN A 85 22.13 -9.89 -9.26
N ALA A 86 20.88 -9.94 -8.77
CA ALA A 86 20.44 -10.98 -7.84
C ALA A 86 20.13 -12.33 -8.51
N VAL A 87 19.94 -12.33 -9.83
CA VAL A 87 19.62 -13.52 -10.63
C VAL A 87 20.85 -14.10 -11.35
N ALA A 88 21.95 -13.33 -11.40
CA ALA A 88 23.25 -13.78 -11.92
C ALA A 88 24.05 -14.54 -10.85
#